data_AF-A0A8B8IAR6-F1
#
_entry.id   AF-A0A8B8IAR6-F1
#
_cell.length_a   1.000
_cell.length_b   1.000
_cell.length_c   1.000
_cell.angle_alpha   90.00
_cell.angle_beta   90.00
_cell.angle_gamma   90.00
#
_symmetry.space_group_name_H-M   'P 1'
#
loop_
_entity.id
_entity.type
_entity.pdbx_description
1 polymer ?
#
loop_
_entity_poly.entity_id
_entity_poly.type
_entity_poly.pdbx_seq_one_letter_code
_entity_poly.pdbx_strand_id
1 'polypeptide(L)'
;MIYNLFALTVKFVRTIEAIGLPYYKISLKLGTCQESILFSENKAWPTARMNRIMDIYYKSEISEFTVSSVEIKLVINDTDCIGSSNSGVGYSEFSATIFLATNMAVLFYSLTIYTCNHNNKIISNEEGFVPN
;
A
#
# COMPACT_ATOMS: atom_id res chain seq x y z
N MET A 1 -9.81 7.62 36.19
CA MET A 1 -8.98 8.39 35.23
C MET A 1 -9.04 7.62 33.91
N ILE A 2 -9.97 7.98 33.03
CA ILE A 2 -10.21 7.28 31.76
C ILE A 2 -9.36 7.98 30.71
N TYR A 3 -8.27 7.37 30.28
CA TYR A 3 -7.51 7.86 29.13
C TYR A 3 -8.35 7.61 27.87
N ASN A 4 -9.01 8.64 27.37
CA ASN A 4 -9.46 8.69 25.99
C ASN A 4 -8.20 8.77 25.11
N LEU A 5 -7.61 7.62 24.78
CA LEU A 5 -6.63 7.53 23.71
C LEU A 5 -7.40 7.76 22.40
N PHE A 6 -7.42 8.98 21.90
CA PHE A 6 -7.78 9.23 20.51
C PHE A 6 -6.74 8.48 19.66
N ALA A 7 -7.10 7.31 19.12
CA ALA A 7 -6.28 6.62 18.15
C ALA A 7 -6.15 7.52 16.93
N LEU A 8 -5.00 8.20 16.81
CA LEU A 8 -4.71 9.13 15.73
C LEU A 8 -4.48 8.32 14.45
N THR A 9 -5.53 8.18 13.64
CA THR A 9 -5.45 7.47 12.35
C THR A 9 -4.87 8.40 11.29
N VAL A 10 -3.84 7.93 10.60
CA VAL A 10 -3.14 8.68 9.55
C VAL A 10 -3.83 8.38 8.22
N LYS A 11 -4.37 9.41 7.57
CA LYS A 11 -5.07 9.25 6.27
C LYS A 11 -4.08 9.25 5.12
N PHE A 12 -4.37 8.45 4.10
CA PHE A 12 -3.64 8.51 2.83
C PHE A 12 -3.98 9.80 2.09
N VAL A 13 -2.99 10.38 1.43
CA VAL A 13 -3.21 11.45 0.45
C VAL A 13 -3.75 10.80 -0.82
N ARG A 14 -4.92 11.26 -1.26
CA ARG A 14 -5.64 10.72 -2.41
C ARG A 14 -5.53 11.66 -3.61
N THR A 15 -5.20 11.09 -4.77
CA THR A 15 -5.23 11.76 -6.07
C THR A 15 -6.07 10.94 -7.04
N ILE A 16 -6.90 11.60 -7.85
CA ILE A 16 -7.81 10.95 -8.79
C ILE A 16 -7.49 11.45 -10.20
N GLU A 17 -7.38 10.51 -11.14
CA GLU A 17 -7.15 10.75 -12.56
C GLU A 17 -8.21 9.97 -13.36
N ALA A 18 -9.00 10.67 -14.17
CA ALA A 18 -9.95 10.02 -15.07
C ALA A 18 -9.20 9.40 -16.25
N ILE A 19 -9.38 8.09 -16.48
CA ILE A 19 -8.69 7.36 -17.57
C ILE A 19 -9.65 6.93 -18.69
N GLY A 20 -10.96 7.05 -18.46
CA GLY A 20 -12.02 6.79 -19.43
C GLY A 20 -13.27 6.26 -18.75
N LEU A 21 -14.46 6.81 -19.06
CA LEU A 21 -15.71 6.40 -18.42
C LEU A 21 -15.96 4.89 -18.61
N PRO A 22 -16.34 4.15 -17.55
CA PRO A 22 -16.66 4.59 -16.18
C PRO A 22 -15.49 4.49 -15.18
N TYR A 23 -14.25 4.31 -15.64
CA TYR A 23 -13.08 4.00 -14.82
C TYR A 23 -12.22 5.22 -14.47
N TYR A 24 -11.73 5.19 -13.23
CA TYR A 24 -10.83 6.16 -12.64
C TYR A 24 -9.61 5.45 -12.10
N LYS A 25 -8.48 6.14 -12.22
CA LYS A 25 -7.23 5.76 -11.58
C LYS A 25 -7.10 6.59 -10.30
N ILE A 26 -7.08 5.92 -9.16
CA ILE A 26 -6.94 6.55 -7.85
C ILE A 26 -5.59 6.17 -7.28
N SER A 27 -4.78 7.16 -6.91
CA SER A 27 -3.55 6.96 -6.16
C SER A 27 -3.78 7.35 -4.71
N LEU A 28 -3.47 6.43 -3.79
CA LEU A 28 -3.42 6.65 -2.36
C LEU A 28 -1.96 6.54 -1.94
N LYS A 29 -1.39 7.63 -1.40
CA LYS A 29 0.00 7.68 -0.99
C LYS A 29 0.13 8.09 0.48
N LEU A 30 1.03 7.42 1.18
CA LEU A 30 1.48 7.79 2.51
C LEU A 30 3.01 7.83 2.54
N GLY A 31 3.59 8.83 3.20
CA GLY A 31 5.03 9.08 3.15
C GLY A 31 5.52 9.61 1.80
N THR A 32 6.80 9.96 1.71
CA THR A 32 7.37 10.64 0.53
C THR A 32 8.57 9.93 -0.07
N CYS A 33 9.39 9.29 0.77
CA CYS A 33 10.66 8.71 0.35
C CYS A 33 10.48 7.31 -0.24
N GLN A 34 10.89 7.12 -1.50
CA GLN A 34 10.66 5.92 -2.32
C GLN A 34 11.96 5.43 -2.98
N GLU A 35 12.99 5.12 -2.19
CA GLU A 35 14.29 4.68 -2.73
C GLU A 35 14.30 3.20 -3.10
N SER A 36 13.96 2.32 -2.15
CA SER A 36 13.96 0.87 -2.33
C SER A 36 12.58 0.26 -2.10
N ILE A 37 12.25 -0.78 -2.87
CA ILE A 37 10.99 -1.52 -2.73
C ILE A 37 11.18 -2.63 -1.70
N LEU A 38 10.39 -2.62 -0.63
CA LEU A 38 10.31 -3.69 0.35
C LEU A 38 9.30 -4.76 -0.04
N PHE A 39 8.21 -4.34 -0.66
CA PHE A 39 7.13 -5.21 -1.08
C PHE A 39 6.39 -4.60 -2.26
N SER A 40 6.00 -5.44 -3.22
CA SER A 40 5.12 -5.03 -4.30
C SER A 40 4.16 -6.14 -4.64
N GLU A 41 2.91 -5.76 -4.89
CA GLU A 41 1.85 -6.67 -5.30
C GLU A 41 0.98 -6.01 -6.37
N ASN A 42 0.57 -6.79 -7.35
CA ASN A 42 -0.43 -6.39 -8.35
C ASN A 42 -1.49 -7.49 -8.43
N LYS A 43 -2.75 -7.15 -8.19
CA LYS A 43 -3.86 -8.12 -8.30
C LYS A 43 -5.10 -7.46 -8.89
N ALA A 44 -5.99 -8.32 -9.40
CA ALA A 44 -7.33 -7.96 -9.80
C ALA A 44 -8.32 -8.62 -8.86
N TRP A 45 -9.31 -7.87 -8.40
CA TRP A 45 -10.45 -8.40 -7.67
C TRP A 45 -11.69 -8.36 -8.56
N PRO A 46 -12.47 -9.45 -8.61
CA PRO A 46 -13.68 -9.52 -9.43
C PRO A 46 -14.74 -8.55 -8.89
N THR A 47 -15.77 -8.27 -9.68
CA THR A 47 -16.93 -7.45 -9.28
C THR A 47 -17.48 -7.85 -7.91
N ALA A 48 -17.85 -6.86 -7.09
CA ALA A 48 -18.53 -7.07 -5.80
C ALA A 48 -19.73 -6.14 -5.64
N ARG A 49 -20.83 -6.70 -5.13
CA ARG A 49 -22.04 -5.95 -4.80
C ARG A 49 -22.04 -5.39 -3.38
N MET A 50 -21.14 -5.87 -2.52
CA MET A 50 -21.01 -5.44 -1.13
C MET A 50 -19.78 -4.56 -0.94
N ASN A 51 -19.72 -3.85 0.19
CA ASN A 51 -18.52 -3.13 0.61
C ASN A 51 -17.34 -4.09 0.67
N ARG A 52 -16.16 -3.60 0.29
CA ARG A 52 -14.93 -4.35 0.47
C ARG A 52 -13.96 -3.59 1.36
N ILE A 53 -13.17 -4.38 2.07
CA ILE A 53 -12.11 -3.90 2.93
C ILE A 53 -10.82 -4.54 2.41
N MET A 54 -9.82 -3.71 2.15
CA MET A 54 -8.45 -4.15 1.87
C MET A 54 -7.63 -3.87 3.12
N ASP A 55 -7.34 -4.92 3.87
CA ASP A 55 -6.42 -4.84 4.99
C ASP A 55 -4.99 -5.12 4.49
N ILE A 56 -4.09 -4.24 4.88
CA ILE A 56 -2.68 -4.27 4.52
C ILE A 56 -1.90 -4.44 5.80
N TYR A 57 -1.12 -5.51 5.87
CA TYR A 57 -0.18 -5.75 6.94
C TYR A 57 1.18 -6.09 6.35
N TYR A 58 2.20 -5.37 6.79
CA TYR A 58 3.58 -5.63 6.44
C TYR A 58 4.44 -5.58 7.70
N LYS A 59 5.36 -6.53 7.81
CA LYS A 59 6.37 -6.57 8.85
C LYS A 59 7.70 -6.98 8.21
N SER A 60 8.71 -6.14 8.35
CA SER A 60 10.06 -6.49 7.96
C SER A 60 10.64 -7.52 8.93
N GLU A 61 11.30 -8.55 8.40
CA GLU A 61 12.10 -9.49 9.21
C GLU A 61 13.35 -8.83 9.78
N ILE A 62 13.87 -7.82 9.08
CA ILE A 62 15.05 -7.04 9.47
C ILE A 62 14.57 -5.74 10.10
N SER A 63 14.84 -5.56 11.40
CA SER A 63 14.37 -4.41 12.20
C SER A 63 14.88 -3.07 11.69
N GLU A 64 15.98 -3.06 10.95
CA GLU A 64 16.58 -1.87 10.36
C GLU A 64 15.77 -1.34 9.17
N PHE A 65 15.03 -2.19 8.45
CA PHE A 65 14.18 -1.73 7.36
C PHE A 65 12.86 -1.20 7.91
N THR A 66 12.72 0.12 7.84
CA THR A 66 11.49 0.83 8.17
C THR A 66 10.74 1.18 6.89
N VAL A 67 9.41 1.15 6.97
CA VAL A 67 8.54 1.59 5.89
C VAL A 67 8.63 3.11 5.79
N SER A 68 9.07 3.65 4.65
CA SER A 68 9.20 5.09 4.41
C SER A 68 8.07 5.67 3.59
N SER A 69 7.48 4.87 2.70
CA SER A 69 6.33 5.25 1.89
C SER A 69 5.51 4.04 1.50
N VAL A 70 4.21 4.25 1.35
CA VAL A 70 3.28 3.26 0.82
C VAL A 70 2.49 3.92 -0.30
N GLU A 71 2.48 3.30 -1.47
CA GLU A 71 1.71 3.75 -2.63
C GLU A 71 0.73 2.67 -3.05
N ILE A 72 -0.52 3.07 -3.27
CA ILE A 72 -1.58 2.19 -3.71
C ILE A 72 -2.24 2.83 -4.91
N LYS A 73 -2.18 2.16 -6.06
CA LYS A 73 -2.85 2.58 -7.29
C LYS A 73 -4.03 1.67 -7.50
N LEU A 74 -5.21 2.26 -7.64
CA LEU A 74 -6.47 1.57 -7.90
C LEU A 74 -6.96 1.98 -9.28
N VAL A 75 -7.44 1.02 -10.06
CA VAL A 75 -8.29 1.27 -11.22
C VAL A 75 -9.66 0.71 -10.89
N ILE A 76 -10.61 1.61 -10.65
CA ILE A 76 -11.98 1.28 -10.22
C ILE A 76 -13.00 2.08 -11.00
N ASN A 77 -14.25 1.60 -11.02
CA ASN A 77 -15.37 2.41 -11.47
C ASN A 77 -15.62 3.59 -10.53
N ASP A 78 -16.42 4.56 -10.97
CA ASP A 78 -16.81 5.76 -10.23
C ASP A 78 -17.46 5.44 -8.86
N THR A 79 -16.61 5.17 -7.88
CA THR A 79 -16.96 4.71 -6.54
C THR A 79 -15.96 5.29 -5.56
N ASP A 80 -16.45 5.58 -4.35
CA ASP A 80 -15.61 6.15 -3.30
C ASP A 80 -14.68 5.11 -2.67
N CYS A 81 -13.49 5.59 -2.29
CA CYS A 81 -12.54 4.85 -1.50
C CYS A 81 -11.84 5.75 -0.48
N ILE A 82 -11.55 5.19 0.70
CA ILE A 82 -10.89 5.90 1.80
C ILE A 82 -9.84 4.96 2.41
N GLY A 83 -8.60 5.43 2.49
CA GLY A 83 -7.50 4.70 3.11
C GLY A 83 -7.00 5.39 4.38
N SER A 84 -6.73 4.59 5.42
CA SER A 84 -6.09 5.05 6.65
C SER A 84 -5.14 4.02 7.24
N SER A 85 -4.11 4.48 7.93
CA SER A 85 -3.13 3.68 8.68
C SER A 85 -3.21 4.00 10.17
N ASN A 86 -3.13 2.97 11.01
CA ASN A 86 -3.11 3.16 12.46
C ASN A 86 -1.72 3.54 12.97
N SER A 87 -0.67 3.03 12.32
CA SER A 87 0.72 3.24 12.72
C SER A 87 1.42 4.36 11.94
N GLY A 88 0.95 4.68 10.74
CA GLY A 88 1.69 5.53 9.81
C GLY A 88 2.96 4.84 9.29
N VAL A 89 3.85 5.63 8.68
CA VAL A 89 5.17 5.19 8.20
C VAL A 89 6.26 5.52 9.23
N GLY A 90 7.46 4.95 9.08
CA GLY A 90 8.62 5.17 9.95
C GLY A 90 8.97 3.99 10.86
N TYR A 91 8.19 2.90 10.79
CA TYR A 91 8.37 1.71 11.61
C TYR A 91 8.65 0.48 10.72
N SER A 92 9.24 -0.57 11.31
CA SER A 92 9.46 -1.86 10.63
C SER A 92 8.16 -2.65 10.42
N GLU A 93 7.11 -2.27 11.14
CA GLU A 93 5.75 -2.80 11.00
C GLU A 93 4.82 -1.72 10.48
N PHE A 94 3.95 -2.09 9.54
CA PHE A 94 2.98 -1.21 8.93
C PHE A 94 1.63 -1.89 8.83
N SER A 95 0.57 -1.18 9.23
CA SER A 95 -0.80 -1.60 9.01
C SER A 95 -1.66 -0.47 8.44
N ALA A 96 -2.51 -0.81 7.49
CA ALA A 96 -3.48 0.10 6.91
C ALA A 96 -4.73 -0.64 6.43
N THR A 97 -5.81 0.12 6.29
CA THR A 97 -7.07 -0.37 5.76
C THR A 97 -7.57 0.58 4.70
N ILE A 98 -8.01 0.04 3.56
CA ILE A 98 -8.79 0.78 2.55
C ILE A 98 -10.22 0.27 2.57
N PHE A 99 -11.14 1.19 2.76
CA PHE A 99 -12.57 0.98 2.58
C PHE A 99 -12.96 1.32 1.15
N LEU A 100 -13.68 0.40 0.53
CA LEU A 100 -14.21 0.51 -0.82
C LEU A 100 -15.74 0.40 -0.77
N ALA A 101 -16.42 1.30 -1.47
CA ALA A 101 -17.88 1.35 -1.51
C ALA A 101 -18.53 0.11 -2.16
N THR A 102 -19.85 -0.01 -2.06
CA THR A 102 -20.64 -1.07 -2.71
C THR A 102 -20.64 -0.94 -4.23
N ASN A 103 -21.10 -2.00 -4.92
CA ASN A 103 -21.30 -2.01 -6.38
C ASN A 103 -20.03 -1.69 -7.20
N MET A 104 -18.90 -2.21 -6.76
CA MET A 104 -17.66 -2.11 -7.52
C MET A 104 -17.66 -3.09 -8.69
N ALA A 105 -17.22 -2.57 -9.84
CA ALA A 105 -16.80 -3.37 -10.97
C ALA A 105 -15.51 -4.14 -10.65
N VAL A 106 -14.84 -4.68 -11.68
CA VAL A 106 -13.51 -5.24 -11.51
C VAL A 106 -12.57 -4.14 -11.00
N LEU A 107 -11.90 -4.40 -9.89
CA LEU A 107 -10.88 -3.55 -9.30
C LEU A 107 -9.52 -4.11 -9.68
N PHE A 108 -8.66 -3.29 -10.27
CA PHE A 108 -7.24 -3.60 -10.38
C PHE A 108 -6.48 -2.75 -9.38
N TYR A 109 -5.56 -3.35 -8.63
CA TYR A 109 -4.69 -2.59 -7.76
C TYR A 109 -3.24 -2.98 -7.87
N SER A 110 -2.41 -1.99 -7.56
CA SER A 110 -0.98 -2.10 -7.31
C SER A 110 -0.71 -1.56 -5.92
N LEU A 111 -0.08 -2.34 -5.07
CA LEU A 111 0.41 -1.93 -3.75
C LEU A 111 1.92 -2.01 -3.76
N THR A 112 2.59 -0.92 -3.40
CA THR A 112 4.05 -0.89 -3.25
C THR A 112 4.42 -0.24 -1.93
N ILE A 113 5.26 -0.93 -1.16
CA ILE A 113 5.81 -0.47 0.12
C ILE A 113 7.30 -0.22 -0.09
N TYR A 114 7.75 0.96 0.33
CA TYR A 114 9.09 1.45 0.14
C TYR A 114 9.84 1.60 1.47
N THR A 115 11.16 1.55 1.38
CA THR A 115 12.08 2.00 2.42
C THR A 115 13.07 3.02 1.85
N CYS A 116 13.66 3.81 2.74
CA CYS A 116 14.83 4.63 2.46
C CYS A 116 15.98 4.35 3.42
N ASN A 117 15.87 3.29 4.22
CA ASN A 117 16.97 2.87 5.06
C ASN A 117 17.91 1.99 4.24
N HIS A 118 18.76 2.62 3.42
CA HIS A 118 19.83 1.95 2.70
C HIS A 118 21.06 1.81 3.61
N ASN A 119 21.22 0.63 4.21
CA ASN A 119 22.55 0.04 4.21
C ASN A 119 22.73 -0.56 2.80
N ASN A 120 23.59 0.07 1.98
CA ASN A 120 23.94 -0.38 0.62
C ASN A 120 24.53 -1.80 0.62
N LYS A 121 23.67 -2.82 0.58
CA LYS A 121 24.02 -4.14 0.05
C LYS A 121 22.94 -4.55 -0.92
N ILE A 122 23.18 -4.15 -2.17
CA ILE A 122 22.76 -4.93 -3.33
C ILE A 122 23.28 -6.35 -3.07
N ILE A 123 22.44 -7.24 -2.56
CA ILE A 123 22.64 -8.67 -2.75
C ILE A 123 22.20 -8.91 -4.18
N SER A 124 23.09 -8.61 -5.12
CA SER A 124 23.04 -9.24 -6.43
C SER A 124 23.22 -10.73 -6.14
N ASN A 125 22.16 -11.50 -6.31
CA ASN A 125 22.28 -12.94 -6.48
C ASN A 125 23.08 -13.17 -7.77
N GLU A 126 24.40 -13.12 -7.69
CA GLU A 126 25.24 -13.91 -8.57
C GLU A 126 25.15 -15.35 -8.07
N GLU A 127 24.10 -16.05 -8.48
CA GLU A 127 24.11 -17.51 -8.47
C GLU A 127 25.16 -17.95 -9.48
N GLY A 128 26.36 -18.23 -8.97
CA GLY A 128 27.41 -18.91 -9.71
C GLY A 128 26.93 -20.30 -10.13
N PHE A 129 26.69 -20.46 -11.43
CA PHE A 129 26.55 -21.76 -12.07
C PHE A 129 27.92 -22.43 -12.13
N VAL A 130 28.11 -23.52 -11.37
CA VAL A 130 29.26 -24.42 -11.50
C VAL A 130 28.79 -25.68 -12.23
N PRO A 131 29.24 -25.94 -13.47
CA PRO A 131 29.11 -27.26 -14.06
C PRO A 131 30.31 -28.12 -13.67
N ASN A 132 30.04 -29.29 -13.07
CA ASN A 132 30.83 -30.50 -13.26
C ASN A 132 29.99 -31.49 -14.07
#